data_AF-A0A7S2VMB9-F1
#
_entry.id   AF-A0A7S2VMB9-F1
#
_cell.length_a   1.000
_cell.length_b   1.000
_cell.length_c   1.000
_cell.angle_alpha   90.00
_cell.angle_beta   90.00
_cell.angle_gamma   90.00
#
_symmetry.space_group_name_H-M   'P 1'
#
loop_
_entity.id
_entity.type
_entity.pdbx_description
1 polymer ?
#
loop_
_entity_poly.entity_id
_entity_poly.type
_entity_poly.pdbx_seq_one_letter_code
_entity_poly.pdbx_strand_id
1 'polypeptide(L)'
;ESQASMALDAAEVHGVELQIFGGKVPVVSMRLDSPFHENVAWLLQTALDTEGKADACFEYCQDRGIMDDCTRKLGQSPHNILIARLSRCDLRHIKAVGTCGKRSVMLAALAAYALHSEDGLSGMRPDVRSLSVPLAEAFDDLLDTVWHLCGRRRLPAGHAADGGGEQARARGWAKSGNGWGPAKAKQRTKPARCSADQLNQQLDEYFGD
;
A
#
# COMPACT_ATOMS: atom_id res chain seq x y z
N GLU A 1 20.06 -17.93 -24.52
CA GLU A 1 19.36 -17.40 -23.33
C GLU A 1 20.12 -16.18 -22.84
N SER A 2 19.61 -14.97 -23.12
CA SER A 2 20.25 -13.73 -22.69
C SER A 2 19.98 -13.53 -21.20
N GLN A 3 21.00 -13.77 -20.37
CA GLN A 3 21.07 -13.23 -19.01
C GLN A 3 21.19 -11.70 -19.12
N ALA A 4 20.06 -11.03 -19.33
CA ALA A 4 19.95 -9.62 -18.98
C ALA A 4 20.11 -9.57 -17.47
N SER A 5 21.31 -9.22 -17.02
CA SER A 5 21.57 -8.72 -15.67
C SER A 5 20.67 -7.51 -15.46
N MET A 6 19.41 -7.74 -15.07
CA MET A 6 18.58 -6.69 -14.54
C MET A 6 19.21 -6.30 -13.21
N ALA A 7 20.02 -5.25 -13.26
CA ALA A 7 20.41 -4.53 -12.06
C ALA A 7 19.13 -4.32 -11.26
N LEU A 8 19.19 -4.64 -9.97
CA LEU A 8 18.07 -4.33 -9.10
C LEU A 8 18.03 -2.82 -8.97
N ASP A 9 17.04 -2.23 -9.61
CA ASP A 9 16.78 -0.82 -9.46
C ASP A 9 16.34 -0.60 -8.01
N ALA A 10 17.30 -0.12 -7.22
CA ALA A 10 17.10 0.32 -5.86
C ALA A 10 16.98 1.84 -5.87
N ALA A 11 16.00 2.35 -5.16
CA ALA A 11 15.80 3.78 -4.97
C ALA A 11 15.82 4.10 -3.48
N GLU A 12 16.42 5.23 -3.14
CA GLU A 12 16.32 5.80 -1.79
C GLU A 12 15.48 7.08 -1.85
N VAL A 13 14.42 7.15 -1.04
CA VAL A 13 13.48 8.27 -1.02
C VAL A 13 13.12 8.59 0.43
N HIS A 14 13.46 9.78 0.92
CA HIS A 14 13.11 10.23 2.28
C HIS A 14 13.49 9.24 3.40
N GLY A 15 14.68 8.65 3.31
CA GLY A 15 15.18 7.65 4.27
C GLY A 15 14.53 6.27 4.15
N VAL A 16 13.88 5.99 3.01
CA VAL A 16 13.31 4.70 2.64
C VAL A 16 14.11 4.12 1.49
N GLU A 17 14.72 2.95 1.68
CA GLU A 17 15.31 2.18 0.60
C GLU A 17 14.24 1.23 0.05
N LEU A 18 13.94 1.35 -1.24
CA LEU A 18 12.89 0.61 -1.92
C LEU A 18 13.46 -0.16 -3.10
N GLN A 19 13.05 -1.42 -3.21
CA GLN A 19 13.33 -2.30 -4.35
C GLN A 19 12.07 -3.07 -4.72
N ILE A 20 11.91 -3.48 -5.98
CA ILE A 20 10.77 -4.28 -6.43
C ILE A 20 11.26 -5.64 -6.95
N PHE A 21 10.76 -6.72 -6.35
CA PHE A 21 11.02 -8.08 -6.80
C PHE A 21 9.89 -8.61 -7.67
N GLY A 22 10.27 -9.23 -8.80
CA GLY A 22 9.34 -9.81 -9.77
C GLY A 22 8.33 -8.79 -10.33
N GLY A 23 8.67 -7.49 -10.30
CA GLY A 23 7.77 -6.40 -10.73
C GLY A 23 6.52 -6.21 -9.86
N LYS A 24 6.43 -6.84 -8.68
CA LYS A 24 5.20 -6.87 -7.87
C LYS A 24 5.40 -6.76 -6.37
N VAL A 25 6.53 -7.25 -5.84
CA VAL A 25 6.76 -7.35 -4.39
C VAL A 25 7.72 -6.26 -3.95
N PRO A 26 7.27 -5.19 -3.28
CA PRO A 26 8.17 -4.20 -2.72
C PRO A 26 8.93 -4.76 -1.53
N VAL A 27 10.23 -4.46 -1.52
CA VAL A 27 11.14 -4.70 -0.40
C VAL A 27 11.57 -3.35 0.13
N VAL A 28 11.31 -3.11 1.42
CA VAL A 28 11.51 -1.82 2.06
C VAL A 28 12.42 -1.93 3.28
N SER A 29 13.45 -1.10 3.31
CA SER A 29 14.17 -0.70 4.52
C SER A 29 13.78 0.74 4.86
N MET A 30 13.57 1.06 6.14
CA MET A 30 13.16 2.41 6.54
C MET A 30 13.97 2.86 7.75
N ARG A 31 14.57 4.05 7.65
CA ARG A 31 15.30 4.68 8.75
C ARG A 31 14.36 5.31 9.77
N LEU A 32 14.84 5.47 11.00
CA LEU A 32 14.06 6.04 12.11
C LEU A 32 13.76 7.54 11.93
N ASP A 33 14.58 8.25 11.15
CA ASP A 33 14.43 9.67 10.82
C ASP A 33 13.53 9.92 9.60
N SER A 34 12.99 8.87 8.98
CA SER A 34 12.04 8.99 7.88
C SER A 34 10.70 9.58 8.37
N PRO A 35 10.06 10.50 7.62
CA PRO A 35 8.74 11.05 7.97
C PRO A 35 7.65 9.98 8.08
N PHE A 36 7.85 8.83 7.42
CA PHE A 36 6.94 7.69 7.50
C PHE A 36 7.00 6.96 8.84
N HIS A 37 8.12 7.04 9.57
CA HIS A 37 8.36 6.23 10.75
C HIS A 37 7.25 6.39 11.78
N GLU A 38 6.75 7.60 12.03
CA GLU A 38 5.67 7.86 12.99
C GLU A 38 4.26 7.70 12.41
N ASN A 39 4.12 7.81 11.08
CA ASN A 39 2.82 7.92 10.42
C ASN A 39 2.37 6.64 9.69
N VAL A 40 3.26 5.67 9.47
CA VAL A 40 3.02 4.49 8.62
C VAL A 40 1.82 3.63 9.07
N ALA A 41 1.60 3.52 10.39
CA ALA A 41 0.46 2.77 10.91
C ALA A 41 -0.85 3.41 10.45
N TRP A 42 -0.99 4.73 10.61
CA TRP A 42 -2.15 5.47 10.16
C TRP A 42 -2.30 5.42 8.63
N LEU A 43 -1.21 5.60 7.87
CA LEU A 43 -1.23 5.54 6.41
C LEU A 43 -1.79 4.20 5.91
N LEU A 44 -1.30 3.09 6.45
CA LEU A 44 -1.76 1.74 6.08
C LEU A 44 -3.23 1.52 6.43
N GLN A 45 -3.66 2.00 7.59
CA GLN A 45 -5.04 1.85 8.05
C GLN A 45 -6.03 2.64 7.18
N THR A 46 -5.68 3.88 6.87
CA THR A 46 -6.45 4.77 5.98
C THR A 46 -6.53 4.19 4.57
N ALA A 47 -5.41 3.73 4.01
CA ALA A 47 -5.38 3.14 2.67
C ALA A 47 -6.28 1.91 2.53
N LEU A 48 -6.36 1.08 3.58
CA LEU A 48 -7.15 -0.15 3.57
C LEU A 48 -8.58 0.01 4.09
N ASP A 49 -8.99 1.23 4.46
CA ASP A 49 -10.27 1.54 5.12
C ASP A 49 -10.55 0.62 6.32
N THR A 50 -9.55 0.49 7.19
CA THR A 50 -9.62 -0.39 8.37
C THR A 50 -9.62 0.40 9.67
N GLU A 51 -10.55 0.03 10.56
CA GLU A 51 -10.56 0.48 11.95
C GLU A 51 -9.82 -0.55 12.82
N GLY A 52 -8.94 -0.11 13.73
CA GLY A 52 -8.32 -1.00 14.71
C GLY A 52 -6.81 -0.79 14.87
N LYS A 53 -6.05 -1.89 14.90
CA LYS A 53 -4.58 -1.89 14.96
C LYS A 53 -4.02 -2.12 13.56
N ALA A 54 -3.04 -1.33 13.12
CA ALA A 54 -2.38 -1.49 11.82
C ALA A 54 -1.80 -2.91 11.61
N ASP A 55 -1.37 -3.55 12.69
CA ASP A 55 -0.88 -4.93 12.69
C ASP A 55 -1.91 -5.97 12.25
N ALA A 56 -3.21 -5.66 12.33
CA ALA A 56 -4.26 -6.55 11.87
C ALA A 56 -4.45 -6.48 10.34
N CYS A 57 -3.89 -5.47 9.68
CA CYS A 57 -4.00 -5.27 8.24
C CYS A 57 -3.18 -6.28 7.42
N PHE A 58 -2.21 -6.93 8.06
CA PHE A 58 -1.36 -7.93 7.43
C PHE A 58 -1.08 -9.11 8.37
N GLU A 59 -0.69 -10.24 7.78
CA GLU A 59 -0.19 -11.40 8.50
C GLU A 59 1.18 -11.81 7.95
N TYR A 60 2.07 -12.26 8.83
CA TYR A 60 3.36 -12.79 8.41
C TYR A 60 3.18 -14.11 7.69
N CYS A 61 3.91 -14.30 6.61
CA CYS A 61 3.88 -15.53 5.83
C CYS A 61 5.29 -15.99 5.49
N GLN A 62 5.41 -17.24 5.08
CA GLN A 62 6.65 -17.81 4.59
C GLN A 62 6.54 -17.92 3.07
N ASP A 63 7.49 -17.30 2.36
CA ASP A 63 7.62 -17.43 0.92
C ASP A 63 9.09 -17.66 0.61
N ARG A 64 9.44 -18.92 0.32
CA ARG A 64 10.81 -19.32 0.08
C ARG A 64 11.42 -18.63 -1.13
N GLY A 65 10.62 -18.39 -2.18
CA GLY A 65 11.11 -17.72 -3.38
C GLY A 65 11.50 -16.27 -3.10
N ILE A 66 10.65 -15.53 -2.38
CA ILE A 66 10.95 -14.15 -1.96
C ILE A 66 12.13 -14.12 -0.99
N MET A 67 12.19 -15.05 -0.04
CA MET A 67 13.29 -15.15 0.93
C MET A 67 14.63 -15.41 0.24
N ASP A 68 14.69 -16.41 -0.64
CA ASP A 68 15.91 -16.77 -1.39
C ASP A 68 16.36 -15.60 -2.28
N ASP A 69 15.42 -14.89 -2.90
CA ASP A 69 15.72 -13.67 -3.65
C ASP A 69 16.29 -12.58 -2.75
N CYS A 70 15.70 -12.32 -1.58
CA CYS A 70 16.18 -11.29 -0.65
C CYS A 70 17.60 -11.59 -0.16
N THR A 71 17.85 -12.84 0.25
CA THR A 71 19.18 -13.24 0.72
C THR A 71 20.23 -13.16 -0.38
N ARG A 72 19.93 -13.71 -1.58
CA ARG A 72 20.88 -13.73 -2.69
C ARG A 72 21.18 -12.33 -3.24
N LYS A 73 20.15 -11.50 -3.35
CA LYS A 73 20.24 -10.21 -4.05
C LYS A 73 20.61 -9.05 -3.13
N LEU A 74 20.13 -9.06 -1.89
CA LEU A 74 20.35 -7.98 -0.93
C LEU A 74 21.45 -8.30 0.09
N GLY A 75 21.93 -9.55 0.13
CA GLY A 75 22.83 -10.02 1.18
C GLY A 75 22.21 -9.96 2.58
N GLN A 76 20.87 -9.89 2.66
CA GLN A 76 20.18 -9.76 3.94
C GLN A 76 20.10 -11.12 4.64
N SER A 77 20.35 -11.10 5.94
CA SER A 77 20.15 -12.26 6.81
C SER A 77 18.66 -12.66 6.79
N PRO A 78 18.32 -13.96 6.68
CA PRO A 78 16.95 -14.45 6.77
C PRO A 78 16.20 -13.95 8.02
N HIS A 79 16.92 -13.68 9.11
CA HIS A 79 16.33 -13.19 10.37
C HIS A 79 15.89 -11.72 10.33
N ASN A 80 16.42 -10.93 9.39
CA ASN A 80 16.05 -9.53 9.22
C ASN A 80 14.90 -9.36 8.23
N ILE A 81 14.55 -10.42 7.49
CA ILE A 81 13.53 -10.38 6.43
C ILE A 81 12.17 -10.75 7.03
N LEU A 82 11.24 -9.82 6.99
CA LEU A 82 9.86 -10.03 7.39
C LEU A 82 8.96 -9.95 6.15
N ILE A 83 8.39 -11.09 5.76
CA ILE A 83 7.45 -11.18 4.64
C ILE A 83 6.03 -11.13 5.20
N ALA A 84 5.23 -10.22 4.67
CA ALA A 84 3.84 -10.05 5.03
C ALA A 84 2.93 -10.18 3.81
N ARG A 85 1.70 -10.64 4.04
CA ARG A 85 0.59 -10.54 3.09
C ARG A 85 -0.57 -9.78 3.72
N LEU A 86 -1.35 -9.07 2.91
CA LEU A 86 -2.51 -8.34 3.40
C LEU A 86 -3.60 -9.31 3.90
N SER A 87 -4.24 -8.96 5.02
CA SER A 87 -5.22 -9.82 5.70
C SER A 87 -6.58 -9.90 4.99
N ARG A 88 -6.96 -8.82 4.28
CA ARG A 88 -8.25 -8.69 3.58
C ARG A 88 -8.33 -9.74 2.49
N CYS A 89 -9.44 -10.49 2.41
CA CYS A 89 -9.50 -11.71 1.59
C CYS A 89 -9.22 -11.47 0.10
N ASP A 90 -9.74 -10.38 -0.46
CA ASP A 90 -9.51 -9.92 -1.84
C ASP A 90 -8.06 -9.47 -2.09
N LEU A 91 -7.29 -9.16 -1.05
CA LEU A 91 -5.92 -8.67 -1.12
C LEU A 91 -4.87 -9.70 -0.66
N ARG A 92 -5.27 -10.93 -0.30
CA ARG A 92 -4.36 -11.96 0.23
C ARG A 92 -3.24 -12.37 -0.72
N HIS A 93 -3.39 -12.11 -2.00
CA HIS A 93 -2.38 -12.34 -3.03
C HIS A 93 -1.25 -11.30 -3.00
N ILE A 94 -1.46 -10.14 -2.36
CA ILE A 94 -0.49 -9.06 -2.26
C ILE A 94 0.49 -9.36 -1.14
N LYS A 95 1.78 -9.40 -1.50
CA LYS A 95 2.90 -9.64 -0.59
C LYS A 95 3.83 -8.43 -0.56
N ALA A 96 4.47 -8.24 0.58
CA ALA A 96 5.44 -7.18 0.80
C ALA A 96 6.53 -7.63 1.78
N VAL A 97 7.70 -7.00 1.70
CA VAL A 97 8.85 -7.36 2.53
C VAL A 97 9.38 -6.14 3.25
N GLY A 98 9.52 -6.24 4.57
CA GLY A 98 10.25 -5.28 5.38
C GLY A 98 11.59 -5.87 5.86
N THR A 99 12.67 -5.09 5.79
CA THR A 99 14.01 -5.51 6.23
C THR A 99 14.50 -4.81 7.51
N CYS A 100 13.79 -3.77 7.98
CA CYS A 100 14.11 -3.03 9.20
C CYS A 100 12.93 -3.05 10.20
N GLY A 101 12.45 -4.24 10.53
CA GLY A 101 11.40 -4.45 11.52
C GLY A 101 9.98 -4.08 11.04
N LYS A 102 9.05 -4.00 11.99
CA LYS A 102 7.61 -4.00 11.70
C LYS A 102 7.12 -2.78 10.92
N ARG A 103 7.68 -1.60 11.19
CA ARG A 103 7.26 -0.37 10.50
C ARG A 103 7.66 -0.38 9.03
N SER A 104 8.81 -0.96 8.69
CA SER A 104 9.19 -1.21 7.29
C SER A 104 8.24 -2.17 6.59
N VAL A 105 7.76 -3.21 7.29
CA VAL A 105 6.74 -4.13 6.75
C VAL A 105 5.43 -3.40 6.44
N MET A 106 4.99 -2.51 7.34
CA MET A 106 3.78 -1.70 7.10
C MET A 106 3.93 -0.79 5.87
N LEU A 107 5.09 -0.15 5.72
CA LEU A 107 5.34 0.73 4.57
C LEU A 107 5.44 -0.08 3.27
N ALA A 108 6.08 -1.25 3.32
CA ALA A 108 6.12 -2.18 2.19
C ALA A 108 4.71 -2.63 1.80
N ALA A 109 3.86 -2.96 2.77
CA ALA A 109 2.47 -3.36 2.53
C ALA A 109 1.64 -2.24 1.91
N LEU A 110 1.85 -0.98 2.34
CA LEU A 110 1.24 0.20 1.74
C LEU A 110 1.68 0.38 0.28
N ALA A 111 2.98 0.27 -0.01
CA ALA A 111 3.52 0.33 -1.37
C ALA A 111 2.96 -0.80 -2.25
N ALA A 112 2.85 -2.02 -1.71
CA ALA A 112 2.32 -3.16 -2.44
C ALA A 112 0.84 -2.97 -2.76
N TYR A 113 0.07 -2.42 -1.83
CA TYR A 113 -1.33 -2.07 -2.05
C TYR A 113 -1.49 -0.98 -3.12
N ALA A 114 -0.66 0.05 -3.09
CA ALA A 114 -0.67 1.13 -4.09
C ALA A 114 -0.42 0.61 -5.53
N LEU A 115 0.41 -0.43 -5.70
CA LEU A 115 0.62 -1.09 -6.99
C LEU A 115 -0.58 -1.86 -7.51
N HIS A 116 -1.49 -2.27 -6.62
CA HIS A 116 -2.67 -3.07 -6.97
C HIS A 116 -3.96 -2.25 -6.97
N SER A 117 -3.99 -1.07 -6.35
CA SER A 117 -5.16 -0.18 -6.40
C SER A 117 -5.25 0.52 -7.76
N GLU A 118 -6.47 0.64 -8.29
CA GLU A 118 -6.70 1.28 -9.59
C GLU A 118 -6.35 2.78 -9.57
N ASP A 119 -6.56 3.42 -8.42
CA ASP A 119 -6.39 4.86 -8.21
C ASP A 119 -5.00 5.24 -7.67
N GLY A 120 -4.15 4.26 -7.38
CA GLY A 120 -2.83 4.48 -6.80
C GLY A 120 -2.83 5.27 -5.49
N LEU A 121 -3.88 5.16 -4.66
CA LEU A 121 -4.07 5.95 -3.44
C LEU A 121 -4.20 7.46 -3.68
N SER A 122 -4.56 7.88 -4.90
CA SER A 122 -4.79 9.30 -5.20
C SER A 122 -5.85 9.93 -4.29
N GLY A 123 -6.88 9.17 -3.90
CA GLY A 123 -7.92 9.62 -2.98
C GLY A 123 -7.40 9.95 -1.57
N MET A 124 -6.26 9.39 -1.16
CA MET A 124 -5.70 9.56 0.18
C MET A 124 -4.81 10.81 0.30
N ARG A 125 -4.33 11.37 -0.82
CA ARG A 125 -3.39 12.52 -0.84
C ARG A 125 -3.89 13.76 -0.06
N PRO A 126 -5.18 14.15 -0.12
CA PRO A 126 -5.70 15.26 0.69
C PRO A 126 -5.56 15.01 2.20
N ASP A 127 -5.82 13.78 2.63
CA ASP A 127 -5.75 13.41 4.05
C ASP A 127 -4.29 13.42 4.53
N VAL A 128 -3.35 12.88 3.74
CA VAL A 128 -1.91 12.92 4.07
C VAL A 128 -1.40 14.36 4.17
N ARG A 129 -1.80 15.23 3.23
CA ARG A 129 -1.44 16.65 3.23
C ARG A 129 -1.99 17.39 4.45
N SER A 130 -3.15 16.99 4.97
CA SER A 130 -3.72 17.58 6.18
C SER A 130 -2.93 17.24 7.45
N LEU A 131 -2.15 16.15 7.46
CA LEU A 131 -1.31 15.76 8.58
C LEU A 131 -0.01 16.57 8.62
N SER A 132 0.76 16.55 7.53
CA SER A 132 1.93 17.41 7.39
C SER A 132 2.39 17.51 5.92
N VAL A 133 2.94 18.67 5.56
CA VAL A 133 3.48 18.92 4.22
C VAL A 133 4.67 18.01 3.89
N PRO A 134 5.68 17.83 4.77
CA PRO A 134 6.81 16.93 4.46
C PRO A 134 6.40 15.48 4.27
N LEU A 135 5.39 15.00 5.01
CA LEU A 135 4.87 13.64 4.83
C LEU A 135 4.16 13.48 3.49
N ALA A 136 3.42 14.50 3.05
CA ALA A 136 2.72 14.46 1.76
C ALA A 136 3.69 14.45 0.58
N GLU A 137 4.73 15.29 0.62
CA GLU A 137 5.81 15.26 -0.39
C GLU A 137 6.49 13.90 -0.41
N ALA A 138 6.85 13.37 0.76
CA ALA A 138 7.48 12.05 0.85
C ALA A 138 6.58 10.93 0.33
N PHE A 139 5.29 10.98 0.65
CA PHE A 139 4.29 10.03 0.18
C PHE A 139 4.17 10.08 -1.34
N ASP A 140 4.07 11.27 -1.92
CA ASP A 140 3.98 11.45 -3.38
C ASP A 140 5.22 10.90 -4.09
N ASP A 141 6.42 11.20 -3.59
CA ASP A 141 7.69 10.71 -4.14
C ASP A 141 7.84 9.18 -4.00
N LEU A 142 7.40 8.61 -2.88
CA LEU A 142 7.39 7.17 -2.66
C LEU A 142 6.50 6.48 -3.69
N LEU A 143 5.28 6.97 -3.89
CA LEU A 143 4.38 6.41 -4.90
C LEU A 143 5.00 6.55 -6.29
N ASP A 144 5.48 7.72 -6.69
CA ASP A 144 6.09 7.89 -8.01
C ASP A 144 7.27 6.91 -8.24
N THR A 145 8.08 6.69 -7.20
CA THR A 145 9.20 5.74 -7.23
C THR A 145 8.73 4.29 -7.36
N VAL A 146 7.71 3.89 -6.60
CA VAL A 146 7.12 2.54 -6.66
C VAL A 146 6.63 2.21 -8.07
N TRP A 147 5.95 3.14 -8.74
CA TRP A 147 5.47 2.93 -10.12
C TRP A 147 6.63 2.89 -11.12
N HIS A 148 7.61 3.78 -10.95
CA HIS A 148 8.80 3.82 -11.81
C HIS A 148 9.57 2.50 -11.78
N LEU A 149 9.83 1.97 -10.58
CA LEU A 149 10.53 0.69 -10.40
C LEU A 149 9.74 -0.51 -10.93
N CYS A 150 8.40 -0.41 -11.00
CA CYS A 150 7.57 -1.45 -11.62
C CYS A 150 7.49 -1.35 -13.15
N GLY A 151 8.20 -0.40 -13.78
CA GLY A 151 8.10 -0.15 -15.22
C GLY A 151 6.71 0.33 -15.66
N ARG A 152 5.87 0.77 -14.72
CA ARG A 152 4.55 1.31 -15.04
C ARG A 152 4.72 2.79 -15.37
N ARG A 153 4.22 3.20 -16.54
CA ARG A 153 4.10 4.63 -16.85
C ARG A 153 3.19 5.24 -15.78
N ARG A 154 3.68 6.32 -15.16
CA ARG A 154 2.93 7.14 -14.22
C ARG A 154 1.53 7.37 -14.80
N LEU A 155 0.48 7.00 -14.07
CA LEU A 155 -0.84 7.51 -14.39
C LEU A 155 -0.69 9.03 -14.32
N PRO A 156 -0.96 9.77 -15.40
CA PRO A 156 -0.79 11.22 -15.40
C PRO A 156 -1.55 11.71 -14.18
N ALA A 157 -0.81 12.19 -13.16
CA ALA A 157 -1.38 12.68 -11.92
C ALA A 157 -2.44 13.65 -12.37
N GLY A 158 -3.71 13.24 -12.23
CA GLY A 158 -4.82 13.88 -12.90
C GLY A 158 -4.64 15.35 -12.60
N HIS A 159 -4.21 16.11 -13.61
CA HIS A 159 -4.26 17.55 -13.53
C HIS A 159 -5.75 17.73 -13.35
N ALA A 160 -6.15 17.95 -12.10
CA ALA A 160 -7.38 18.60 -11.76
C ALA A 160 -7.27 19.86 -12.61
N ALA A 161 -7.85 19.78 -13.80
CA ALA A 161 -7.86 20.87 -14.73
C ALA A 161 -8.48 21.98 -13.90
N ASP A 162 -7.67 23.00 -13.65
CA ASP A 162 -8.10 24.30 -13.18
C ASP A 162 -8.97 24.89 -14.31
N GLY A 163 -10.12 24.26 -14.49
CA GLY A 163 -11.11 24.52 -15.51
C GLY A 163 -12.18 25.33 -14.84
N GLY A 164 -11.95 26.64 -14.79
CA GLY A 164 -13.00 27.62 -14.58
C GLY A 164 -14.17 27.28 -15.49
N GLY A 165 -15.29 26.92 -14.88
CA GLY A 165 -16.45 26.36 -15.55
C GLY A 165 -17.65 26.39 -14.62
N GLU A 166 -18.01 27.61 -14.22
CA GLU A 166 -19.30 27.95 -13.64
C GLU A 166 -20.42 27.50 -14.59
N GLN A 167 -21.03 26.33 -14.34
CA GLN A 167 -22.49 26.13 -14.37
C GLN A 167 -22.88 24.66 -14.18
N ALA A 168 -23.92 24.50 -13.35
CA ALA A 168 -24.93 23.45 -13.39
C ALA A 168 -24.70 22.12 -12.62
N ARG A 169 -25.31 22.14 -11.42
CA ARG A 169 -26.26 21.14 -10.90
C ARG A 169 -25.71 19.99 -10.02
N ALA A 170 -25.68 20.30 -8.73
CA ALA A 170 -26.50 19.65 -7.71
C ALA A 170 -26.57 18.11 -7.73
N ARG A 171 -25.62 17.47 -7.07
CA ARG A 171 -25.91 16.35 -6.16
C ARG A 171 -25.31 16.69 -4.80
N GLY A 172 -26.17 17.20 -3.92
CA GLY A 172 -25.81 17.69 -2.61
C GLY A 172 -25.16 16.61 -1.75
N TRP A 173 -23.89 16.81 -1.43
CA TRP A 173 -23.32 16.37 -0.16
C TRP A 173 -23.44 17.57 0.78
N ALA A 174 -24.61 17.66 1.42
CA ALA A 174 -24.86 18.68 2.42
C ALA A 174 -23.94 18.46 3.61
N LYS A 175 -23.07 19.44 3.85
CA LYS A 175 -22.43 19.70 5.14
C LYS A 175 -23.53 19.83 6.20
N SER A 176 -23.59 18.91 7.15
CA SER A 176 -24.24 19.14 8.43
C SER A 176 -23.16 19.48 9.46
N GLY A 177 -23.05 20.78 9.77
CA GLY A 177 -22.33 21.24 10.94
C GLY A 177 -23.05 20.84 12.24
N ASN A 178 -22.23 20.59 13.25
CA ASN A 178 -22.43 20.78 14.69
C ASN A 178 -23.88 20.66 15.21
N GLY A 179 -24.25 19.43 15.58
CA GLY A 179 -25.33 19.17 16.52
C GLY A 179 -24.92 18.02 17.44
N TRP A 180 -24.54 18.34 18.68
CA TRP A 180 -24.52 17.35 19.77
C TRP A 180 -25.96 16.96 20.08
N GLY A 181 -26.44 15.91 19.41
CA GLY A 181 -27.71 15.25 19.67
C GLY A 181 -27.48 13.74 19.81
N PRO A 182 -28.37 13.01 20.52
CA PRO A 182 -28.17 11.61 20.83
C PRO A 182 -28.06 10.77 19.54
N ALA A 183 -26.94 10.07 19.42
CA ALA A 183 -26.55 9.31 18.25
C ALA A 183 -27.61 8.27 17.85
N LYS A 184 -28.27 8.49 16.72
CA LYS A 184 -28.99 7.40 16.03
C LYS A 184 -27.95 6.46 15.45
N ALA A 185 -27.86 5.27 16.03
CA ALA A 185 -27.01 4.18 15.55
C ALA A 185 -27.31 3.88 14.07
N LYS A 186 -26.46 4.38 13.18
CA LYS A 186 -26.45 4.03 11.76
C LYS A 186 -25.99 2.57 11.69
N GLN A 187 -26.89 1.65 11.34
CA GLN A 187 -26.54 0.25 11.11
C GLN A 187 -25.55 0.18 9.95
N ARG A 188 -24.25 0.16 10.27
CA ARG A 188 -23.18 -0.18 9.31
C ARG A 188 -23.42 -1.63 8.90
N THR A 189 -23.70 -1.84 7.63
CA THR A 189 -23.75 -3.16 7.00
C THR A 189 -22.42 -3.86 7.26
N LYS A 190 -22.49 -5.01 7.95
CA LYS A 190 -21.32 -5.84 8.25
C LYS A 190 -20.60 -6.16 6.92
N PRO A 191 -19.26 -6.05 6.85
CA PRO A 191 -18.54 -6.53 5.68
C PRO A 191 -18.86 -8.02 5.50
N ALA A 192 -19.24 -8.39 4.28
CA ALA A 192 -19.52 -9.77 3.93
C ALA A 192 -18.30 -10.61 4.30
N ARG A 193 -18.48 -11.60 5.18
CA ARG A 193 -17.45 -12.61 5.41
C ARG A 193 -17.23 -13.28 4.06
N CYS A 194 -16.00 -13.24 3.54
CA CYS A 194 -15.64 -14.01 2.35
C CYS A 194 -16.11 -15.46 2.56
N SER A 195 -17.03 -15.91 1.71
CA SER A 195 -17.50 -17.28 1.72
C SER A 195 -16.31 -18.19 1.46
N ALA A 196 -16.20 -19.30 2.19
CA ALA A 196 -15.19 -20.32 1.93
C ALA A 196 -15.23 -20.80 0.47
N ASP A 197 -16.39 -20.72 -0.18
CA ASP A 197 -16.58 -21.11 -1.58
C ASP A 197 -15.85 -20.20 -2.57
N GLN A 198 -15.75 -18.88 -2.30
CA GLN A 198 -15.01 -17.96 -3.17
C GLN A 198 -13.49 -18.20 -3.13
N LEU A 199 -12.97 -18.65 -1.99
CA LEU A 199 -11.54 -18.98 -1.85
C LEU A 199 -11.17 -20.24 -2.64
N ASN A 200 -12.03 -21.26 -2.64
CA ASN A 200 -11.77 -22.47 -3.41
C ASN A 200 -11.79 -22.20 -4.92
N GLN A 201 -12.68 -21.32 -5.39
CA GLN A 201 -12.76 -20.97 -6.81
C GLN A 201 -11.51 -20.25 -7.31
N GLN A 202 -10.93 -19.35 -6.50
CA GLN A 202 -9.66 -18.70 -6.84
C GLN A 202 -8.45 -19.63 -6.74
N LEU A 203 -8.50 -20.65 -5.89
CA LEU A 203 -7.43 -21.65 -5.79
C LEU A 203 -7.45 -22.62 -6.96
N ASP A 204 -8.63 -23.07 -7.40
CA ASP A 204 -8.77 -23.94 -8.58
C ASP A 204 -8.35 -23.21 -9.87
N GLU A 205 -8.57 -21.90 -10.00
CA GLU A 205 -8.09 -21.12 -11.15
C GLU A 205 -6.56 -20.98 -11.18
N TYR A 206 -5.88 -21.07 -10.03
CA TYR A 206 -4.44 -20.86 -9.93
C TYR A 206 -3.63 -22.18 -9.85
N PHE A 207 -4.26 -23.29 -9.45
CA PHE A 207 -3.61 -24.61 -9.29
C PHE A 207 -4.28 -25.74 -10.09
N GLY A 208 -5.39 -25.48 -10.78
CA GLY A 208 -6.02 -26.44 -11.68
C GLY A 208 -5.32 -26.49 -13.04
N ASP A 209 -4.78 -27.68 -13.36
CA ASP A 209 -4.12 -28.16 -14.59
C ASP A 209 -3.76 -27.16 -15.72
#